data_AF-A0A3D0SWE3-F1
#
_entry.id   AF-A0A3D0SWE3-F1
#
_cell.length_a   1.000
_cell.length_b   1.000
_cell.length_c   1.000
_cell.angle_alpha   90.00
_cell.angle_beta   90.00
_cell.angle_gamma   90.00
#
_symmetry.space_group_name_H-M   'P 1'
#
loop_
_entity.id
_entity.type
_entity.pdbx_description
1 polymer ?
#
loop_
_entity_poly.entity_id
_entity_poly.type
_entity_poly.pdbx_seq_one_letter_code
_entity_poly.pdbx_strand_id
1 'polypeptide(L)' 'ESAFEREVRLPSGGSIVIDPTEALTSIDINSARATKGGDIEETALNTNLEAADEIAR' A
#
# COMPACT_ATOMS: atom_id res chain seq x y z
N GLU A 1 1.66 -4.37 16.44
CA GLU A 1 1.61 -2.91 16.68
C GLU A 1 1.06 -2.15 15.48
N SER A 2 1.45 -2.49 14.23
CA SER A 2 0.98 -1.83 13.00
C SER A 2 -0.55 -1.80 12.80
N ALA A 3 -1.32 -2.67 13.44
CA ALA A 3 -2.79 -2.67 13.36
C ALA A 3 -3.45 -1.36 13.85
N PHE A 4 -2.73 -0.53 14.61
CA PHE A 4 -3.19 0.78 15.06
C PHE A 4 -2.54 1.95 14.30
N GLU A 5 -1.60 1.65 13.39
CA GLU A 5 -0.92 2.66 12.60
C GLU A 5 -1.79 3.03 11.39
N ARG A 6 -1.94 4.34 11.15
CA ARG A 6 -2.68 4.86 9.99
C ARG A 6 -2.00 4.50 8.67
N GLU A 7 -0.68 4.36 8.67
CA GLU A 7 0.13 4.00 7.51
C GLU A 7 0.91 2.71 7.80
N VAL A 8 0.83 1.74 6.91
CA VAL A 8 1.56 0.46 7.01
C VAL A 8 2.49 0.32 5.82
N ARG A 9 3.78 0.04 6.08
CA ARG A 9 4.78 -0.14 5.04
C ARG A 9 4.69 -1.53 4.40
N LEU A 10 4.79 -1.55 3.07
CA LEU A 10 4.85 -2.77 2.27
C LEU A 10 6.32 -3.24 2.09
N PRO A 11 6.55 -4.54 1.84
CA PRO A 11 7.89 -5.12 1.68
C PRO A 11 8.77 -4.39 0.67
N SER A 12 8.21 -3.98 -0.47
CA SER A 12 8.95 -3.28 -1.53
C SER A 12 9.12 -1.77 -1.30
N GLY A 13 8.73 -1.26 -0.12
CA GLY A 13 8.92 0.13 0.27
C GLY A 13 7.78 1.08 -0.12
N GLY A 14 6.68 0.55 -0.66
CA GLY A 14 5.40 1.26 -0.73
C GLY A 14 4.71 1.33 0.64
N SER A 15 3.51 1.88 0.68
CA SER A 15 2.66 1.88 1.87
C SER A 15 1.17 1.83 1.54
N ILE A 16 0.40 1.32 2.48
CA ILE A 16 -1.06 1.49 2.51
C ILE A 16 -1.43 2.50 3.59
N VAL A 17 -2.43 3.33 3.33
CA VAL A 17 -2.97 4.31 4.28
C VAL A 17 -4.44 3.98 4.50
N ILE A 18 -4.82 3.77 5.76
CA ILE A 18 -6.15 3.33 6.15
C ILE A 18 -6.87 4.47 6.87
N ASP A 19 -7.97 4.93 6.27
CA ASP A 19 -8.76 6.07 6.77
C ASP A 19 -10.22 5.63 7.04
N PRO A 20 -10.63 5.52 8.32
CA PRO A 20 -12.02 5.26 8.65
C PRO A 20 -12.87 6.52 8.48
N THR A 21 -14.08 6.35 7.96
CA THR A 21 -15.11 7.38 7.86
C THR A 21 -16.39 6.90 8.57
N GLU A 22 -17.47 7.69 8.51
CA GLU A 22 -18.73 7.36 9.18
C GLU A 22 -19.40 6.07 8.61
N ALA A 23 -19.31 5.84 7.31
CA ALA A 23 -20.04 4.75 6.63
C ALA A 23 -19.14 3.74 5.91
N LEU A 24 -17.86 4.05 5.74
CA LEU A 24 -16.89 3.18 5.06
C LEU A 24 -15.47 3.41 5.59
N THR A 25 -14.55 2.51 5.25
CA THR A 25 -13.11 2.70 5.43
C THR A 25 -12.47 2.78 4.05
N SER A 26 -11.71 3.84 3.79
CA SER A 26 -10.93 3.99 2.56
C SER A 26 -9.51 3.51 2.77
N ILE A 27 -8.93 2.86 1.75
CA ILE A 27 -7.54 2.45 1.74
C ILE A 27 -6.88 3.01 0.48
N ASP A 28 -5.81 3.78 0.66
CA ASP A 28 -4.97 4.31 -0.42
C ASP A 28 -3.66 3.52 -0.51
N ILE A 29 -3.17 3.28 -1.72
CA ILE A 29 -1.96 2.49 -1.99
C ILE A 29 -0.92 3.38 -2.66
N ASN A 30 0.22 3.53 -2.00
CA ASN A 30 1.34 4.33 -2.47
C ASN A 30 2.51 3.42 -2.85
N SER A 31 2.99 3.51 -4.10
CA SER A 31 4.19 2.78 -4.52
C SER A 31 5.47 3.41 -3.99
N ALA A 32 6.55 2.63 -3.93
CA ALA A 32 7.87 3.16 -3.62
C ALA A 32 8.31 4.18 -4.67
N ARG A 33 9.10 5.18 -4.26
CA ARG A 33 9.65 6.19 -5.18
C ARG A 33 10.42 5.49 -6.31
N ALA A 34 9.96 5.64 -7.55
CA ALA A 34 10.64 5.12 -8.73
C ALA A 34 12.04 5.76 -8.85
N THR A 35 13.09 4.97 -8.62
CA THR A 35 14.48 5.47 -8.64
C THR A 35 15.15 5.31 -10.00
N LYS A 36 14.62 4.45 -10.87
CA LYS A 36 15.10 4.19 -12.23
C LYS A 36 13.89 3.76 -13.06
N GLY A 37 13.76 4.23 -14.29
CA GLY A 37 12.59 4.02 -15.17
C GLY A 37 12.38 2.57 -15.63
N GLY A 38 12.32 1.63 -14.67
CA GLY A 38 11.76 0.30 -14.90
C GLY A 38 10.26 0.39 -15.14
N ASP A 39 9.68 -0.72 -15.58
CA ASP A 39 8.28 -0.79 -15.99
C ASP A 39 7.35 -0.37 -14.83
N ILE A 40 6.65 0.75 -15.05
CA ILE A 40 5.73 1.34 -14.08
C ILE A 40 4.56 0.37 -13.85
N GLU A 41 4.15 -0.37 -14.88
CA GLU A 41 3.06 -1.33 -14.80
C GLU A 41 3.43 -2.51 -13.89
N GLU A 42 4.64 -3.05 -14.05
CA GLU A 42 5.15 -4.13 -13.19
C GLU A 42 5.28 -3.67 -11.73
N THR A 43 5.77 -2.43 -11.52
CA THR A 43 5.88 -1.85 -10.18
C THR A 43 4.50 -1.69 -9.52
N ALA A 44 3.52 -1.17 -10.28
CA ALA A 44 2.15 -1.01 -9.79
C ALA A 44 1.50 -2.36 -9.48
N LEU A 45 1.68 -3.34 -10.37
CA LEU A 45 1.17 -4.70 -10.17
C LEU A 45 1.76 -5.32 -8.90
N ASN A 46 3.08 -5.29 -8.73
CA ASN A 46 3.72 -5.87 -7.56
C ASN A 46 3.29 -5.17 -6.25
N THR A 47 3.19 -3.84 -6.27
CA THR A 47 2.73 -3.07 -5.11
C THR A 47 1.29 -3.44 -4.73
N ASN A 48 0.40 -3.62 -5.71
CA ASN A 48 -0.99 -4.00 -5.46
C ASN A 48 -1.13 -5.43 -4.90
N LEU A 49 -0.28 -6.36 -5.30
CA LEU A 49 -0.27 -7.72 -4.75
C LEU A 49 0.17 -7.71 -3.28
N GLU A 50 1.25 -6.99 -2.95
CA GLU A 50 1.70 -6.83 -1.56
C GLU A 50 0.63 -6.14 -0.69
N ALA A 51 -0.04 -5.12 -1.25
CA ALA A 51 -1.12 -4.42 -0.55
C ALA A 51 -2.31 -5.34 -0.29
N ALA A 52 -2.68 -6.21 -1.23
CA ALA A 52 -3.81 -7.15 -1.06
C ALA A 52 -3.57 -8.11 0.12
N ASP A 53 -2.34 -8.62 0.26
CA ASP A 53 -1.96 -9.50 1.37
C ASP A 53 -1.97 -8.75 2.71
N GLU A 54 -1.46 -7.51 2.76
CA GLU A 54 -1.45 -6.73 4.01
C GLU A 54 -2.85 -6.24 4.41
N ILE A 55 -3.72 -5.89 3.46
CA ILE A 55 -5.12 -5.50 3.73
C ILE A 55 -5.91 -6.68 4.31
N ALA A 56 -5.55 -7.92 3.96
CA ALA A 56 -6.26 -9.12 4.42
C ALA A 56 -5.83 -9.61 5.82
N ARG A 57 -4.72 -9.09 6.39
CA ARG A 57 -4.13 -9.57 7.65
C ARG A 57 -4.76 -8.96 8.90
#